data_AF-A0A968STD5-F1
#
_entry.id   AF-A0A968STD5-F1
#
_cell.length_a   1.000
_cell.length_b   1.000
_cell.length_c   1.000
_cell.angle_alpha   90.00
_cell.angle_beta   90.00
_cell.angle_gamma   90.00
#
_symmetry.space_group_name_H-M   'P 1'
#
loop_
_entity.id
_entity.type
_entity.pdbx_description
1 polymer ?
#
loop_
_entity_poly.entity_id
_entity_poly.type
_entity_poly.pdbx_seq_one_letter_code
_entity_poly.pdbx_strand_id
1 'polypeptide(L)'
;MNHLTNLQHQLLAGYVTGDLDPAEQVAFSLLITNHPELESEIAILERTFETVLNSFIDEDPPVNLREQLLTTYLTVKSRRLTGGN
;
A
#
# COMPACT_ATOMS: atom_id res chain seq x y z
N MET A 1 -18.91 3.57 -21.52
CA MET A 1 -18.21 2.61 -20.64
C MET A 1 -16.83 2.43 -21.23
N ASN A 2 -15.82 3.06 -20.62
CA ASN A 2 -14.43 2.80 -21.01
C ASN A 2 -14.14 1.35 -20.69
N HIS A 3 -13.70 0.59 -21.69
CA HIS A 3 -13.42 -0.82 -21.51
C HIS A 3 -11.98 -0.95 -21.01
N LEU A 4 -11.83 -0.92 -19.68
CA LEU A 4 -10.56 -1.23 -19.05
C LEU A 4 -10.11 -2.64 -19.43
N THR A 5 -8.86 -2.76 -19.82
CA THR A 5 -8.25 -4.07 -20.08
C THR A 5 -8.02 -4.81 -18.76
N ASN A 6 -7.82 -6.12 -18.83
CA ASN A 6 -7.51 -6.93 -17.64
C ASN A 6 -6.23 -6.42 -16.93
N LEU A 7 -5.21 -6.05 -17.71
CA LEU A 7 -3.98 -5.45 -17.18
C LEU A 7 -4.24 -4.14 -16.44
N GLN A 8 -5.09 -3.27 -16.98
CA GLN A 8 -5.41 -2.00 -16.30
C GLN A 8 -6.15 -2.24 -14.98
N HIS A 9 -7.09 -3.19 -14.93
CA HIS A 9 -7.74 -3.57 -13.68
C HIS A 9 -6.74 -4.10 -12.64
N GLN A 10 -5.75 -4.90 -13.06
CA GLN A 10 -4.70 -5.39 -12.17
C GLN A 10 -3.85 -4.23 -11.61
N LEU A 11 -3.49 -3.26 -12.44
CA LEU A 11 -2.75 -2.08 -12.01
C LEU A 11 -3.56 -1.21 -11.03
N LEU A 12 -4.87 -1.01 -11.28
CA LEU A 12 -5.75 -0.28 -10.36
C LEU A 12 -5.89 -1.01 -9.02
N ALA A 13 -6.11 -2.32 -9.05
CA ALA A 13 -6.24 -3.13 -7.83
C ALA A 13 -4.93 -3.14 -7.03
N GLY A 14 -3.80 -3.38 -7.69
CA GLY A 14 -2.49 -3.38 -7.04
C GLY A 14 -2.15 -2.01 -6.46
N TYR A 15 -2.52 -0.91 -7.10
CA TYR A 15 -2.33 0.43 -6.54
C TYR A 15 -3.08 0.58 -5.20
N VAL A 16 -4.35 0.19 -5.19
CA VAL A 16 -5.24 0.32 -4.02
C VAL A 16 -4.80 -0.57 -2.86
N THR A 17 -4.27 -1.76 -3.16
CA THR A 17 -3.75 -2.68 -2.14
C THR A 17 -2.29 -2.41 -1.74
N GLY A 18 -1.61 -1.49 -2.43
CA GLY A 18 -0.18 -1.23 -2.25
C GLY A 18 0.73 -2.37 -2.74
N ASP A 19 0.24 -3.21 -3.63
CA ASP A 19 0.91 -4.40 -4.17
C ASP A 19 1.31 -4.19 -5.64
N LEU A 20 1.99 -3.08 -5.92
CA LEU A 20 2.62 -2.83 -7.22
C LEU A 20 4.14 -2.94 -7.12
N ASP A 21 4.72 -3.72 -8.03
CA ASP A 21 6.16 -3.72 -8.24
C ASP A 21 6.64 -2.40 -8.90
N PRO A 22 7.96 -2.13 -8.95
CA PRO A 22 8.47 -0.89 -9.53
C PRO A 22 8.11 -0.66 -11.00
N ALA A 23 7.98 -1.71 -11.81
CA ALA A 23 7.59 -1.59 -13.22
C ALA A 23 6.09 -1.30 -13.34
N GLU A 24 5.28 -1.94 -12.50
CA GLU A 24 3.84 -1.71 -12.43
C GLU A 24 3.50 -0.31 -11.91
N GLN A 25 4.26 0.25 -10.97
CA GLN A 25 4.10 1.64 -10.53
C GLN A 25 4.29 2.65 -11.67
N VAL A 26 5.27 2.40 -12.55
CA VAL A 26 5.50 3.23 -13.74
C VAL A 26 4.34 3.07 -14.73
N ALA A 27 3.88 1.84 -14.97
CA ALA A 27 2.75 1.57 -15.86
C ALA A 27 1.44 2.21 -15.34
N PHE A 28 1.19 2.13 -14.03
CA PHE A 28 0.07 2.79 -13.37
C PHE A 28 0.14 4.31 -13.50
N SER A 29 1.31 4.91 -13.26
CA SER A 29 1.50 6.36 -13.41
C SER A 29 1.17 6.84 -14.83
N LEU A 30 1.58 6.07 -15.84
CA LEU A 30 1.23 6.35 -17.24
C LEU A 30 -0.26 6.15 -17.51
N LEU A 31 -0.88 5.12 -16.94
CA LEU A 31 -2.31 4.85 -17.08
C LEU A 31 -3.14 6.04 -16.59
N ILE A 32 -2.89 6.52 -15.36
CA ILE A 32 -3.67 7.62 -14.77
C ILE A 32 -3.38 8.96 -15.46
N THR A 33 -2.15 9.17 -15.92
CA THR A 33 -1.83 10.37 -16.72
C THR A 33 -2.64 10.41 -18.04
N ASN A 34 -2.82 9.26 -18.69
CA ASN A 34 -3.55 9.16 -19.96
C ASN A 34 -5.08 9.09 -19.77
N HIS A 35 -5.52 8.64 -18.59
CA HIS A 35 -6.92 8.38 -18.28
C HIS A 35 -7.30 8.96 -16.90
N PRO A 36 -7.33 10.29 -16.75
CA PRO A 36 -7.67 10.94 -15.48
C PRO A 36 -9.09 10.60 -15.01
N GLU A 37 -9.98 10.14 -15.89
CA GLU A 37 -11.31 9.64 -15.53
C GLU A 37 -11.29 8.46 -14.55
N LEU A 38 -10.18 7.69 -14.53
CA LEU A 38 -10.01 6.53 -13.65
C LEU A 38 -9.79 6.92 -12.18
N GLU A 39 -9.48 8.18 -11.86
CA GLU A 39 -9.39 8.65 -10.48
C GLU A 39 -10.69 8.39 -9.70
N SER A 40 -11.84 8.53 -10.37
CA SER A 40 -13.14 8.25 -9.77
C SER A 40 -13.34 6.77 -9.44
N GLU A 41 -12.81 5.88 -10.28
CA GLU A 41 -12.86 4.42 -10.07
C GLU A 41 -11.89 4.00 -8.96
N ILE A 42 -10.70 4.60 -8.90
CA ILE A 42 -9.74 4.41 -7.80
C ILE A 42 -10.39 4.77 -6.47
N ALA A 43 -11.01 5.95 -6.37
CA ALA A 43 -11.65 6.40 -5.14
C ALA A 43 -12.76 5.44 -4.66
N ILE A 44 -13.51 4.84 -5.59
CA ILE A 44 -14.51 3.81 -5.27
C ILE A 44 -13.84 2.55 -4.74
N LEU A 45 -12.75 2.11 -5.37
CA LEU A 45 -12.00 0.93 -4.96
C LEU A 45 -11.37 1.12 -3.57
N GLU A 46 -10.72 2.27 -3.33
CA GLU A 46 -10.13 2.64 -2.04
C GLU A 46 -11.18 2.59 -0.93
N ARG A 47 -12.33 3.23 -1.15
CA ARG A 47 -13.43 3.22 -0.17
C ARG A 47 -14.00 1.83 0.08
N THR A 48 -14.08 1.01 -0.96
CA THR A 48 -14.53 -0.38 -0.84
C THR A 48 -13.53 -1.18 -0.02
N PHE A 49 -12.23 -1.00 -0.29
CA PHE A 49 -11.15 -1.66 0.45
C PHE A 49 -11.13 -1.23 1.92
N GLU A 50 -11.25 0.06 2.21
CA GLU A 50 -11.39 0.58 3.59
C GLU A 50 -12.59 -0.04 4.32
N THR A 51 -13.72 -0.20 3.63
CA THR A 51 -14.91 -0.83 4.22
C THR A 51 -14.64 -2.28 4.59
N VAL A 52 -13.92 -3.02 3.75
CA VAL A 52 -13.49 -4.39 4.04
C VAL A 52 -12.50 -4.39 5.21
N LEU A 53 -11.52 -3.49 5.21
CA LEU A 53 -10.55 -3.38 6.30
C LEU A 53 -11.23 -3.12 7.65
N ASN A 54 -12.19 -2.20 7.68
CA ASN A 54 -12.96 -1.86 8.88
C ASN A 54 -13.93 -2.97 9.33
N SER A 55 -14.14 -4.00 8.51
CA SER A 55 -14.96 -5.17 8.87
C SER A 55 -14.17 -6.27 9.60
N PHE A 56 -12.84 -6.19 9.61
CA PHE A 56 -12.04 -7.07 10.44
C PHE A 56 -12.24 -6.74 11.92
N ILE A 57 -12.20 -7.77 12.76
CA ILE A 57 -12.26 -7.60 14.21
C ILE A 57 -10.91 -7.06 14.65
N ASP A 58 -10.90 -5.90 15.30
CA ASP A 58 -9.71 -5.40 15.98
C ASP A 58 -9.32 -6.37 17.10
N GLU A 59 -8.16 -7.00 16.96
CA GLU A 59 -7.50 -7.65 18.09
C GLU A 59 -6.66 -6.63 18.85
N ASP A 60 -6.80 -6.61 20.18
CA ASP A 60 -5.95 -5.78 21.02
C ASP A 60 -4.48 -6.13 20.76
N PRO A 61 -3.63 -5.14 20.44
CA PRO A 61 -2.21 -5.41 20.28
C PRO A 61 -1.62 -5.93 21.59
N PRO A 62 -0.58 -6.79 21.55
CA PRO A 62 0.09 -7.26 22.75
C PRO A 62 0.52 -6.10 23.66
N VAL A 63 0.32 -6.26 24.97
CA VAL A 63 0.51 -5.20 26.00
C VAL A 63 1.89 -4.53 25.93
N ASN A 64 2.90 -5.23 25.41
CA ASN A 64 4.28 -4.77 25.31
C ASN A 64 4.73 -4.49 23.86
N LEU A 65 3.82 -4.40 22.88
CA LEU A 65 4.16 -4.21 21.47
C LEU A 65 4.96 -2.91 21.26
N ARG A 66 4.59 -1.83 21.96
CA ARG A 66 5.28 -0.54 21.87
C ARG A 66 6.74 -0.66 22.30
N GLU A 67 7.00 -1.28 23.44
CA GLU A 67 8.33 -1.49 23.99
C GLU A 67 9.18 -2.38 23.07
N GLN A 68 8.57 -3.41 22.50
CA GLN A 68 9.22 -4.29 21.52
C GLN A 68 9.62 -3.53 20.25
N LEU A 69 8.74 -2.69 19.71
CA LEU A 69 9.01 -1.88 18.52
C LEU A 69 10.11 -0.83 18.78
N LEU A 70 10.06 -0.15 19.92
CA LEU A 70 11.09 0.82 20.31
C LEU A 70 12.46 0.15 20.47
N THR A 71 12.51 -1.00 21.14
CA THR A 71 13.74 -1.77 21.32
C THR A 71 14.31 -2.21 19.97
N THR A 72 13.45 -2.71 19.08
CA THR A 72 13.83 -3.13 17.72
C THR A 72 14.39 -1.95 16.92
N TYR A 73 13.70 -0.82 16.92
CA TYR A 73 14.13 0.40 16.23
C TYR A 73 15.50 0.89 16.71
N LEU A 74 15.69 0.97 18.04
CA LEU A 74 16.96 1.39 18.63
C LEU A 74 18.09 0.40 18.30
N THR A 75 17.81 -0.90 18.30
CA THR A 75 18.78 -1.94 17.94
C THR A 75 19.21 -1.84 16.48
N VAL A 76 18.27 -1.59 15.56
CA VAL A 76 18.56 -1.38 14.14
C VAL A 76 19.34 -0.08 13.94
N LYS A 77 18.93 1.01 14.61
CA LYS A 77 19.61 2.31 14.55
C LYS A 77 21.06 2.20 15.04
N SER A 78 21.30 1.55 16.18
CA SER A 78 22.64 1.35 16.73
C SER A 78 23.53 0.52 15.80
N ARG A 79 23.01 -0.56 15.19
CA ARG A 79 23.78 -1.36 14.21
C ARG A 79 24.19 -0.57 12.96
N ARG A 80 23.33 0.34 12.47
CA ARG A 80 23.68 1.21 11.33
C ARG A 80 24.73 2.26 11.69
N LEU A 81 24.83 2.64 12.96
CA LEU A 81 25.81 3.60 13.46
C LEU A 81 27.16 2.97 13.81
N THR A 82 27.21 1.66 14.12
CA THR A 82 28.44 0.93 14.45
C THR A 82 29.03 0.10 13.30
N GLY A 83 28.32 -0.03 12.18
CA GLY A 83 28.76 -0.78 10.99
C GLY A 83 29.53 0.04 9.93
N GLY A 84 29.96 1.26 10.26
CA GLY A 84 30.81 2.08 9.40
C GLY A 84 32.27 2.00 9.81
N ASN A 85 32.99 0.97 9.34
CA ASN A 85 34.44 0.96 9.17
C ASN A 85 34.81 0.07 7.99
#